data_AF-A0A1F1L7U2-F1
#
_entry.id   AF-A0A1F1L7U2-F1
#
_cell.length_a   1.000
_cell.length_b   1.000
_cell.length_c   1.000
_cell.angle_alpha   90.00
_cell.angle_beta   90.00
_cell.angle_gamma   90.00
#
_symmetry.space_group_name_H-M   'P 1'
#
loop_
_entity.id
_entity.type
_entity.pdbx_description
1 polymer ?
#
loop_
_entity_poly.entity_id
_entity_poly.type
_entity_poly.pdbx_seq_one_letter_code
_entity_poly.pdbx_strand_id
1 'polypeptide(L)'
;MKTKQISKMLAPLSGIMSFMFAMGVMTVPVSAQEINMANSAYEESVKTDYTTYINSTVEKNGFKVTINKLTAAKNRMNVTTTIEFPNEITDESLNNSIFMFTVKKSKLESDWGNRRIINDKTVEVNFDITGFEDLPLNADLRFDVIIPEYNLNAWVNVNADLSKNIDKIIEKDIDIYNDKAKITYNKVEADVLGTSVYFKEDEHSDDYDHENSYSDSDSKILIKCDGKLYECSDRDFNYYGEGRYGRYTCKELTYDDINNAKSITLIPVTCTLTNKEKEEIYDTMRYDSEYVPETFDNVTYKKDFKFNDGKDGEVSKVEREDDKVKLYINTDSENKSILMACSMRGWIESNKGNYYGDAEKSMYKDPDSNDGYIIEFSGVDKDANLHVYCNDDILGYSEKFEFGKDVKIK
;
A
#
# COMPACT_ATOMS: atom_id res chain seq x y z
N MET A 1 -16.03 -63.95 57.27
CA MET A 1 -14.97 -63.16 56.60
C MET A 1 -15.64 -62.47 55.40
N LYS A 2 -15.74 -61.14 55.24
CA LYS A 2 -14.84 -59.99 55.58
C LYS A 2 -13.42 -60.22 55.03
N THR A 3 -12.82 -59.36 54.18
CA THR A 3 -13.19 -58.04 53.57
C THR A 3 -12.30 -57.90 52.29
N LYS A 4 -12.46 -57.06 51.25
CA LYS A 4 -13.02 -55.72 50.87
C LYS A 4 -13.50 -55.82 49.38
N GLN A 5 -13.97 -54.86 48.56
CA GLN A 5 -14.44 -53.45 48.51
C GLN A 5 -15.32 -53.37 47.19
N ILE A 6 -16.20 -52.43 46.80
CA ILE A 6 -16.49 -50.98 46.94
C ILE A 6 -15.42 -50.06 46.29
N SER A 7 -15.63 -49.33 45.18
CA SER A 7 -16.74 -49.19 44.18
C SER A 7 -16.16 -48.47 42.91
N LYS A 8 -16.82 -47.86 41.90
CA LYS A 8 -18.21 -47.38 41.64
C LYS A 8 -18.39 -46.97 40.14
N MET A 9 -19.63 -46.98 39.61
CA MET A 9 -20.08 -46.26 38.36
C MET A 9 -19.48 -46.71 37.00
N LEU A 10 -20.11 -46.49 35.83
CA LEU A 10 -21.37 -45.79 35.46
C LEU A 10 -22.14 -46.60 34.37
N ALA A 11 -23.36 -46.19 34.02
CA ALA A 11 -24.29 -46.91 33.12
C ALA A 11 -24.36 -46.28 31.69
N PRO A 12 -24.84 -47.02 30.66
CA PRO A 12 -24.72 -46.62 29.25
C PRO A 12 -25.88 -45.76 28.72
N LEU A 13 -25.68 -45.13 27.56
CA LEU A 13 -26.67 -44.34 26.81
C LEU A 13 -26.62 -44.62 25.30
N SER A 14 -27.72 -45.13 24.74
CA SER A 14 -28.06 -45.09 23.31
C SER A 14 -29.55 -45.44 23.13
N GLY A 15 -30.30 -44.72 22.26
CA GLY A 15 -31.75 -44.99 22.10
C GLY A 15 -32.66 -43.89 21.52
N ILE A 16 -32.36 -43.43 20.30
CA ILE A 16 -33.30 -42.98 19.24
C ILE A 16 -34.67 -42.40 19.64
N MET A 17 -34.92 -41.12 19.29
CA MET A 17 -36.21 -40.60 18.76
C MET A 17 -35.92 -39.27 18.01
N SER A 18 -36.01 -39.22 16.68
CA SER A 18 -37.22 -38.98 15.86
C SER A 18 -37.36 -37.50 15.44
N PHE A 19 -37.00 -37.20 14.20
CA PHE A 19 -37.22 -35.89 13.56
C PHE A 19 -38.70 -35.63 13.30
N MET A 20 -39.14 -34.39 13.51
CA MET A 20 -40.28 -33.78 12.80
C MET A 20 -39.82 -32.46 12.18
N PHE A 21 -40.10 -32.26 10.89
CA PHE A 21 -39.87 -30.99 10.23
C PHE A 21 -40.94 -29.96 10.63
N ALA A 22 -40.50 -28.77 11.04
CA ALA A 22 -41.32 -27.56 11.05
C ALA A 22 -40.50 -26.44 10.40
N MET A 23 -41.00 -25.88 9.29
CA MET A 23 -40.32 -24.78 8.62
C MET A 23 -40.55 -23.47 9.38
N GLY A 24 -39.47 -22.79 9.73
CA GLY A 24 -39.51 -21.44 10.28
C GLY A 24 -38.20 -20.73 9.95
N VAL A 25 -38.25 -19.77 9.01
CA VAL A 25 -37.09 -18.94 8.68
C VAL A 25 -36.86 -17.97 9.85
N MET A 26 -35.85 -18.26 10.67
CA MET A 26 -35.33 -17.33 11.67
C MET A 26 -33.91 -16.94 11.28
N THR A 27 -33.72 -15.67 10.95
CA THR A 27 -32.39 -15.06 10.83
C THR A 27 -31.78 -14.94 12.22
N VAL A 28 -30.99 -15.95 12.61
CA VAL A 28 -30.23 -15.93 13.86
C VAL A 28 -28.91 -15.20 13.63
N PRO A 29 -28.56 -14.17 14.42
CA PRO A 29 -27.21 -13.61 14.37
C PRO A 29 -26.23 -14.66 14.88
N VAL A 30 -25.35 -15.14 14.00
CA VAL A 30 -24.27 -16.05 14.41
C VAL A 30 -23.26 -15.24 15.21
N SER A 31 -23.17 -15.52 16.51
CA SER A 31 -22.11 -15.00 17.36
C SER A 31 -20.76 -15.43 16.80
N ALA A 32 -19.85 -14.47 16.57
CA ALA A 32 -18.50 -14.77 16.12
C ALA A 32 -17.84 -15.77 17.09
N GLN A 33 -17.43 -16.92 16.55
CA GLN A 33 -16.76 -17.95 17.32
C GLN A 33 -15.28 -17.60 17.42
N GLU A 34 -14.75 -17.58 18.65
CA GLU A 34 -13.42 -17.04 18.97
C GLU A 34 -12.31 -17.75 18.19
N ILE A 35 -11.72 -17.06 17.21
CA ILE A 35 -10.41 -17.40 16.66
C ILE A 35 -9.37 -16.71 17.54
N ASN A 36 -8.42 -17.47 18.08
CA ASN A 36 -7.43 -16.98 19.05
C ASN A 36 -6.45 -15.97 18.43
N MET A 37 -6.83 -14.68 18.41
CA MET A 37 -5.91 -13.55 18.21
C MET A 37 -5.56 -12.94 19.56
N ALA A 38 -4.64 -13.60 20.27
CA ALA A 38 -4.13 -13.16 21.55
C ALA A 38 -2.60 -13.26 21.55
N ASN A 39 -1.93 -12.21 21.03
CA ASN A 39 -0.57 -11.78 21.41
C ASN A 39 -0.02 -10.53 20.64
N SER A 40 -0.81 -9.79 19.84
CA SER A 40 -0.41 -8.46 19.31
C SER A 40 -0.83 -7.29 20.21
N ALA A 41 -1.74 -7.54 21.16
CA ALA A 41 -2.47 -6.52 21.90
C ALA A 41 -1.66 -5.84 23.04
N TYR A 42 -0.57 -5.15 22.70
CA TYR A 42 -0.04 -4.07 23.56
C TYR A 42 0.61 -2.87 22.83
N GLU A 43 0.41 -2.69 21.52
CA GLU A 43 0.68 -1.39 20.88
C GLU A 43 -0.34 -0.95 19.79
N GLU A 44 -1.17 -1.85 19.25
CA GLU A 44 -2.23 -1.55 18.24
C GLU A 44 -3.37 -0.60 18.68
N SER A 45 -3.26 0.08 19.83
CA SER A 45 -4.32 0.95 20.31
C SER A 45 -4.44 2.23 19.46
N VAL A 46 -5.65 2.49 18.96
CA VAL A 46 -6.10 3.75 18.30
C VAL A 46 -5.74 3.92 16.80
N LYS A 47 -5.57 2.84 16.01
CA LYS A 47 -6.01 2.89 14.60
C LYS A 47 -7.51 2.56 14.53
N THR A 48 -8.30 3.40 13.84
CA THR A 48 -9.75 3.22 13.69
C THR A 48 -10.05 2.10 12.69
N ASP A 49 -10.90 1.12 13.05
CA ASP A 49 -11.31 0.10 12.08
C ASP A 49 -12.29 0.67 11.04
N TYR A 50 -11.78 0.94 9.85
CA TYR A 50 -12.53 1.37 8.67
C TYR A 50 -13.06 0.21 7.80
N THR A 51 -12.80 -1.04 8.19
CA THR A 51 -13.18 -2.26 7.42
C THR A 51 -14.68 -2.51 7.42
N THR A 52 -15.23 -2.87 6.26
CA THR A 52 -16.56 -3.49 6.12
C THR A 52 -16.37 -4.96 5.78
N TYR A 53 -16.80 -5.86 6.66
CA TYR A 53 -16.76 -7.31 6.43
C TYR A 53 -17.94 -7.76 5.56
N ILE A 54 -17.65 -8.54 4.52
CA ILE A 54 -18.60 -8.97 3.49
C ILE A 54 -18.82 -10.48 3.56
N ASN A 55 -17.73 -11.26 3.62
CA ASN A 55 -17.70 -12.73 3.71
C ASN A 55 -18.71 -13.44 2.77
N SER A 56 -18.81 -12.96 1.53
CA SER A 56 -19.70 -13.54 0.51
C SER A 56 -18.95 -14.59 -0.29
N THR A 57 -19.38 -15.85 -0.20
CA THR A 57 -18.70 -17.02 -0.77
C THR A 57 -19.56 -17.72 -1.83
N VAL A 58 -18.92 -18.17 -2.91
CA VAL A 58 -19.47 -19.13 -3.88
C VAL A 58 -18.57 -20.36 -3.93
N GLU A 59 -19.14 -21.54 -3.72
CA GLU A 59 -18.43 -22.81 -3.89
C GLU A 59 -18.68 -23.40 -5.29
N LYS A 60 -17.61 -23.84 -5.95
CA LYS A 60 -17.67 -24.52 -7.26
C LYS A 60 -16.55 -25.56 -7.36
N ASN A 61 -16.90 -26.80 -7.70
CA ASN A 61 -15.95 -27.92 -7.85
C ASN A 61 -15.05 -28.17 -6.60
N GLY A 62 -15.51 -27.81 -5.40
CA GLY A 62 -14.72 -27.88 -4.16
C GLY A 62 -13.80 -26.68 -3.89
N PHE A 63 -13.78 -25.67 -4.77
CA PHE A 63 -13.11 -24.39 -4.54
C PHE A 63 -14.10 -23.41 -3.91
N LYS A 64 -13.69 -22.67 -2.87
CA LYS A 64 -14.50 -21.60 -2.27
C LYS A 64 -13.92 -20.24 -2.66
N VAL A 65 -14.61 -19.51 -3.53
CA VAL A 65 -14.23 -18.14 -3.93
C VAL A 65 -14.99 -17.16 -3.05
N THR A 66 -14.30 -16.22 -2.39
CA THR A 66 -14.87 -15.34 -1.36
C THR A 66 -14.46 -13.88 -1.56
N ILE A 67 -15.41 -12.96 -1.34
CA ILE A 67 -15.13 -11.54 -1.08
C ILE A 67 -15.21 -11.35 0.44
N ASN A 68 -14.08 -11.14 1.10
CA ASN A 68 -13.96 -11.25 2.56
C ASN A 68 -14.29 -9.92 3.23
N LYS A 69 -13.58 -8.85 2.83
CA LYS A 69 -13.68 -7.52 3.42
C LYS A 69 -13.31 -6.44 2.40
N LEU A 70 -13.77 -5.22 2.64
CA LEU A 70 -13.37 -4.03 1.91
C LEU A 70 -13.17 -2.84 2.87
N THR A 71 -12.40 -1.85 2.44
CA THR A 71 -12.42 -0.50 3.01
C THR A 71 -12.68 0.46 1.86
N ALA A 72 -13.79 1.19 1.90
CA ALA A 72 -14.15 2.19 0.90
C ALA A 72 -13.97 3.61 1.46
N ALA A 73 -13.56 4.52 0.59
CA ALA A 73 -13.51 5.96 0.77
C ALA A 73 -14.29 6.65 -0.37
N LYS A 74 -14.15 7.98 -0.55
CA LYS A 74 -14.92 8.75 -1.55
C LYS A 74 -14.73 8.26 -2.99
N ASN A 75 -13.49 8.02 -3.43
CA ASN A 75 -13.15 7.65 -4.82
C ASN A 75 -12.10 6.51 -4.93
N ARG A 76 -11.91 5.79 -3.82
CA ARG A 76 -10.96 4.66 -3.68
C ARG A 76 -11.57 3.53 -2.83
N MET A 77 -11.18 2.29 -3.10
CA MET A 77 -11.58 1.13 -2.31
C MET A 77 -10.53 0.02 -2.34
N ASN A 78 -10.07 -0.44 -1.18
CA ASN A 78 -9.25 -1.64 -1.06
C ASN A 78 -10.16 -2.85 -0.76
N VAL A 79 -9.97 -3.97 -1.45
CA VAL A 79 -10.76 -5.20 -1.27
C VAL A 79 -9.87 -6.42 -1.10
N THR A 80 -10.11 -7.19 -0.04
CA THR A 80 -9.48 -8.51 0.17
C THR A 80 -10.43 -9.62 -0.25
N THR A 81 -9.94 -10.51 -1.10
CA THR A 81 -10.64 -11.70 -1.58
C THR A 81 -9.80 -12.96 -1.34
N THR A 82 -10.43 -14.12 -1.14
CA THR A 82 -9.73 -15.39 -0.96
C THR A 82 -10.32 -16.51 -1.80
N ILE A 83 -9.45 -17.43 -2.22
CA ILE A 83 -9.80 -18.66 -2.93
C ILE A 83 -9.25 -19.83 -2.11
N GLU A 84 -10.14 -20.61 -1.52
CA GLU A 84 -9.80 -21.88 -0.85
C GLU A 84 -9.86 -23.01 -1.88
N PHE A 85 -8.84 -23.86 -1.92
CA PHE A 85 -8.65 -24.94 -2.88
C PHE A 85 -8.94 -26.30 -2.22
N PRO A 86 -9.47 -27.28 -2.97
CA PRO A 86 -9.76 -28.62 -2.42
C PRO A 86 -8.51 -29.45 -2.12
N ASN A 87 -7.35 -29.07 -2.69
CA ASN A 87 -6.06 -29.73 -2.54
C ASN A 87 -4.97 -28.68 -2.27
N GLU A 88 -3.77 -29.14 -1.93
CA GLU A 88 -2.59 -28.28 -1.71
C GLU A 88 -2.14 -27.60 -3.02
N ILE A 89 -1.58 -26.39 -2.89
CA ILE A 89 -1.21 -25.50 -4.00
C ILE A 89 0.25 -25.06 -3.99
N THR A 90 0.75 -24.67 -5.16
CA THR A 90 2.04 -24.02 -5.38
C THR A 90 1.85 -22.74 -6.20
N ASP A 91 2.82 -21.82 -6.20
CA ASP A 91 2.75 -20.63 -7.05
C ASP A 91 2.65 -20.98 -8.55
N GLU A 92 3.25 -22.11 -8.97
CA GLU A 92 3.15 -22.63 -10.35
C GLU A 92 1.70 -22.94 -10.75
N SER A 93 0.91 -23.50 -9.84
CA SER A 93 -0.51 -23.85 -10.07
C SER A 93 -1.42 -22.62 -10.31
N LEU A 94 -0.88 -21.42 -10.05
CA LEU A 94 -1.55 -20.14 -10.26
C LEU A 94 -1.08 -19.43 -11.55
N ASN A 95 -0.22 -20.05 -12.35
CA ASN A 95 0.24 -19.50 -13.63
C ASN A 95 -0.92 -19.33 -14.63
N ASN A 96 -0.92 -18.20 -15.36
CA ASN A 96 -1.99 -17.81 -16.29
C ASN A 96 -3.39 -17.70 -15.65
N SER A 97 -3.48 -17.57 -14.33
CA SER A 97 -4.74 -17.25 -13.65
C SER A 97 -5.16 -15.82 -13.97
N ILE A 98 -6.47 -15.59 -14.07
CA ILE A 98 -7.06 -14.25 -14.20
C ILE A 98 -7.92 -14.01 -12.96
N PHE A 99 -7.60 -12.95 -12.24
CA PHE A 99 -8.38 -12.43 -11.12
C PHE A 99 -8.85 -11.03 -11.53
N MET A 100 -10.15 -10.76 -11.44
CA MET A 100 -10.71 -9.47 -11.83
C MET A 100 -11.78 -9.06 -10.83
N PHE A 101 -11.67 -7.85 -10.30
CA PHE A 101 -12.71 -7.24 -9.51
C PHE A 101 -13.48 -6.21 -10.35
N THR A 102 -14.76 -5.98 -10.02
CA THR A 102 -15.60 -5.03 -10.75
C THR A 102 -16.63 -4.41 -9.81
N VAL A 103 -16.55 -3.09 -9.65
CA VAL A 103 -17.61 -2.28 -9.03
C VAL A 103 -18.56 -1.84 -10.14
N LYS A 104 -19.79 -2.37 -10.17
CA LYS A 104 -20.74 -1.99 -11.23
C LYS A 104 -21.30 -0.58 -11.00
N LYS A 105 -21.50 0.16 -12.11
CA LYS A 105 -22.06 1.51 -12.20
C LYS A 105 -21.09 2.66 -11.83
N SER A 106 -19.79 2.40 -11.73
CA SER A 106 -18.75 3.42 -11.50
C SER A 106 -17.62 3.30 -12.54
N LYS A 107 -17.07 4.42 -13.03
CA LYS A 107 -15.84 4.41 -13.87
C LYS A 107 -14.60 4.38 -12.97
N LEU A 108 -14.39 3.26 -12.31
CA LEU A 108 -13.20 3.02 -11.49
C LEU A 108 -12.37 1.94 -12.16
N GLU A 109 -11.07 2.16 -12.15
CA GLU A 109 -10.08 1.18 -12.56
C GLU A 109 -9.77 0.30 -11.35
N SER A 110 -9.55 -0.99 -11.58
CA SER A 110 -9.23 -1.95 -10.53
C SER A 110 -7.91 -2.60 -10.90
N ASP A 111 -6.88 -2.29 -10.13
CA ASP A 111 -5.63 -3.03 -10.19
C ASP A 111 -5.61 -4.11 -9.10
N TRP A 112 -4.79 -5.14 -9.30
CA TRP A 112 -4.70 -6.34 -8.46
C TRP A 112 -3.42 -6.27 -7.63
N GLY A 113 -3.36 -5.28 -6.73
CA GLY A 113 -2.14 -4.83 -6.06
C GLY A 113 -1.31 -5.89 -5.33
N ASN A 114 -1.87 -7.04 -4.93
CA ASN A 114 -1.07 -8.18 -4.46
C ASN A 114 -1.83 -9.53 -4.54
N ARG A 115 -1.10 -10.62 -4.82
CA ARG A 115 -1.57 -12.02 -4.75
C ARG A 115 -0.56 -12.87 -3.96
N ARG A 116 -1.02 -13.51 -2.87
CA ARG A 116 -0.16 -14.36 -2.02
C ARG A 116 -0.83 -15.65 -1.57
N ILE A 117 -0.05 -16.72 -1.42
CA ILE A 117 -0.47 -17.99 -0.81
C ILE A 117 -0.37 -17.85 0.72
N ILE A 118 -1.51 -17.75 1.41
CA ILE A 118 -1.56 -17.49 2.87
C ILE A 118 -1.54 -18.78 3.71
N ASN A 119 -1.86 -19.93 3.11
CA ASN A 119 -1.64 -21.27 3.67
C ASN A 119 -1.56 -22.29 2.53
N ASP A 120 -1.31 -23.56 2.84
CA ASP A 120 -1.13 -24.67 1.89
C ASP A 120 -2.29 -24.85 0.89
N LYS A 121 -3.47 -24.27 1.13
CA LYS A 121 -4.69 -24.42 0.33
C LYS A 121 -5.42 -23.11 0.01
N THR A 122 -4.85 -21.94 0.33
CA THR A 122 -5.57 -20.66 0.20
C THR A 122 -4.73 -19.56 -0.44
N VAL A 123 -5.26 -18.95 -1.50
CA VAL A 123 -4.75 -17.72 -2.09
C VAL A 123 -5.56 -16.54 -1.56
N GLU A 124 -4.87 -15.47 -1.19
CA GLU A 124 -5.44 -14.14 -1.01
C GLU A 124 -5.12 -13.29 -2.24
N VAL A 125 -6.11 -12.57 -2.77
CA VAL A 125 -5.93 -11.54 -3.81
C VAL A 125 -6.51 -10.24 -3.28
N ASN A 126 -5.68 -9.20 -3.25
CA ASN A 126 -6.06 -7.85 -2.85
C ASN A 126 -6.16 -6.96 -4.09
N PHE A 127 -7.19 -6.14 -4.15
CA PHE A 127 -7.43 -5.17 -5.20
C PHE A 127 -7.37 -3.75 -4.63
N ASP A 128 -6.70 -2.85 -5.35
CA ASP A 128 -6.73 -1.40 -5.15
C ASP A 128 -7.60 -0.83 -6.29
N ILE A 129 -8.70 -0.19 -5.93
CA ILE A 129 -9.73 0.26 -6.87
C ILE A 129 -9.78 1.77 -6.79
N THR A 130 -9.42 2.45 -7.88
CA THR A 130 -9.17 3.88 -7.89
C THR A 130 -9.93 4.59 -9.02
N GLY A 131 -10.16 5.89 -8.84
CA GLY A 131 -10.55 6.76 -9.94
C GLY A 131 -10.88 8.17 -9.47
N PHE A 132 -11.62 8.88 -10.32
CA PHE A 132 -11.94 10.30 -10.18
C PHE A 132 -13.46 10.59 -10.09
N GLU A 133 -14.29 9.55 -10.14
CA GLU A 133 -15.72 9.61 -9.84
C GLU A 133 -15.99 9.12 -8.41
N ASP A 134 -16.92 9.75 -7.70
CA ASP A 134 -17.31 9.33 -6.35
C ASP A 134 -18.00 7.95 -6.38
N LEU A 135 -17.62 7.08 -5.44
CA LEU A 135 -18.22 5.77 -5.21
C LEU A 135 -19.70 5.91 -4.80
N PRO A 136 -20.62 5.13 -5.38
CA PRO A 136 -22.00 5.13 -4.93
C PRO A 136 -22.09 4.52 -3.54
N LEU A 137 -22.93 5.07 -2.67
CA LEU A 137 -23.11 4.59 -1.29
C LEU A 137 -23.45 3.09 -1.19
N ASN A 138 -24.02 2.49 -2.24
CA ASN A 138 -24.26 1.05 -2.35
C ASN A 138 -23.85 0.59 -3.76
N ALA A 139 -23.08 -0.50 -3.86
CA ALA A 139 -22.56 -1.02 -5.12
C ALA A 139 -22.82 -2.51 -5.32
N ASP A 140 -23.00 -2.93 -6.57
CA ASP A 140 -23.00 -4.35 -6.94
C ASP A 140 -21.56 -4.77 -7.25
N LEU A 141 -20.88 -5.35 -6.26
CA LEU A 141 -19.51 -5.84 -6.37
C LEU A 141 -19.50 -7.21 -7.05
N ARG A 142 -18.47 -7.46 -7.87
CA ARG A 142 -18.21 -8.75 -8.51
C ARG A 142 -16.73 -9.09 -8.45
N PHE A 143 -16.42 -10.34 -8.11
CA PHE A 143 -15.08 -10.92 -8.19
C PHE A 143 -15.14 -12.12 -9.13
N ASP A 144 -14.36 -12.09 -10.21
CA ASP A 144 -14.20 -13.17 -11.18
C ASP A 144 -12.84 -13.86 -11.02
N VAL A 145 -12.87 -15.19 -11.10
CA VAL A 145 -11.70 -16.07 -10.95
C VAL A 145 -11.68 -17.08 -12.08
N ILE A 146 -10.58 -17.09 -12.84
CA ILE A 146 -10.26 -18.12 -13.83
C ILE A 146 -8.90 -18.69 -13.48
N ILE A 147 -8.82 -20.00 -13.23
CA ILE A 147 -7.55 -20.71 -13.02
C ILE A 147 -7.51 -21.90 -14.00
N PRO A 148 -6.75 -21.79 -15.11
CA PRO A 148 -6.81 -22.77 -16.19
C PRO A 148 -6.42 -24.20 -15.78
N GLU A 149 -5.41 -24.36 -14.92
CA GLU A 149 -4.90 -25.67 -14.48
C GLU A 149 -5.99 -26.53 -13.81
N TYR A 150 -6.79 -25.89 -12.95
CA TYR A 150 -7.90 -26.55 -12.24
C TYR A 150 -9.22 -26.54 -13.02
N ASN A 151 -9.24 -26.00 -14.25
CA ASN A 151 -10.47 -25.69 -15.01
C ASN A 151 -11.49 -24.90 -14.18
N LEU A 152 -10.99 -23.99 -13.32
CA LEU A 152 -11.83 -23.11 -12.52
C LEU A 152 -12.23 -21.91 -13.36
N ASN A 153 -13.53 -21.65 -13.42
CA ASN A 153 -14.13 -20.40 -13.88
C ASN A 153 -15.31 -20.15 -12.95
N ALA A 154 -15.18 -19.20 -12.04
CA ALA A 154 -16.12 -18.93 -10.96
C ALA A 154 -16.22 -17.44 -10.69
N TRP A 155 -17.32 -17.01 -10.08
CA TRP A 155 -17.51 -15.61 -9.71
C TRP A 155 -18.40 -15.46 -8.48
N VAL A 156 -18.13 -14.42 -7.69
CA VAL A 156 -18.99 -13.94 -6.60
C VAL A 156 -19.67 -12.66 -7.07
N ASN A 157 -20.95 -12.48 -6.74
CA ASN A 157 -21.61 -11.17 -6.81
C ASN A 157 -22.22 -10.87 -5.44
N VAL A 158 -22.07 -9.63 -4.96
CA VAL A 158 -22.65 -9.17 -3.70
C VAL A 158 -23.06 -7.70 -3.84
N ASN A 159 -24.22 -7.34 -3.31
CA ASN A 159 -24.58 -5.93 -3.14
C ASN A 159 -24.05 -5.49 -1.77
N ALA A 160 -23.24 -4.44 -1.74
CA ALA A 160 -22.53 -3.99 -0.55
C ALA A 160 -22.83 -2.51 -0.26
N ASP A 161 -23.02 -2.21 1.03
CA ASP A 161 -23.04 -0.85 1.56
C ASP A 161 -21.59 -0.35 1.71
N LEU A 162 -21.30 0.79 1.09
CA LEU A 162 -19.99 1.44 1.09
C LEU A 162 -19.98 2.70 1.98
N SER A 163 -21.13 3.11 2.53
CA SER A 163 -21.29 4.40 3.20
C SER A 163 -20.47 4.58 4.48
N LYS A 164 -19.96 3.50 5.09
CA LYS A 164 -19.26 3.49 6.40
C LYS A 164 -18.21 4.60 6.53
N ASN A 165 -17.42 4.85 5.47
CA ASN A 165 -16.33 5.84 5.50
C ASN A 165 -16.32 6.81 4.30
N ILE A 166 -17.34 6.86 3.45
CA ILE A 166 -17.37 7.80 2.31
C ILE A 166 -17.32 9.26 2.78
N ASP A 167 -17.97 9.58 3.90
CA ASP A 167 -17.96 10.91 4.51
C ASP A 167 -16.70 11.20 5.35
N LYS A 168 -15.73 10.27 5.43
CA LYS A 168 -14.48 10.43 6.20
C LYS A 168 -13.39 11.08 5.35
N ILE A 169 -13.60 12.38 5.10
CA ILE A 169 -12.80 13.17 4.17
C ILE A 169 -12.39 14.53 4.77
N ILE A 170 -11.20 14.99 4.41
CA ILE A 170 -10.73 16.38 4.59
C ILE A 170 -10.28 16.89 3.22
N GLU A 171 -11.02 17.85 2.66
CA GLU A 171 -10.66 18.55 1.41
C GLU A 171 -10.09 19.94 1.72
N LYS A 172 -9.07 20.34 0.97
CA LYS A 172 -8.42 21.65 1.09
C LYS A 172 -7.96 22.17 -0.27
N ASP A 173 -8.61 23.23 -0.74
CA ASP A 173 -8.17 23.97 -1.93
C ASP A 173 -6.80 24.62 -1.70
N ILE A 174 -5.96 24.56 -2.73
CA ILE A 174 -4.62 25.15 -2.81
C ILE A 174 -4.44 25.80 -4.20
N ASP A 175 -3.41 26.63 -4.35
CA ASP A 175 -3.01 27.18 -5.64
C ASP A 175 -1.47 27.23 -5.66
N ILE A 176 -0.86 26.23 -6.29
CA ILE A 176 0.59 26.09 -6.40
C ILE A 176 0.95 25.80 -7.86
N TYR A 177 1.44 26.81 -8.57
CA TYR A 177 1.96 26.66 -9.93
C TYR A 177 3.46 26.34 -9.90
N ASN A 178 3.84 25.26 -10.58
CA ASN A 178 5.22 24.89 -10.89
C ASN A 178 5.49 25.27 -12.36
N ASP A 179 6.27 26.32 -12.58
CA ASP A 179 6.54 26.89 -13.91
C ASP A 179 7.46 26.02 -14.79
N LYS A 180 8.32 25.22 -14.16
CA LYS A 180 9.23 24.29 -14.84
C LYS A 180 8.52 23.02 -15.28
N ALA A 181 7.74 22.41 -14.38
CA ALA A 181 6.93 21.24 -14.70
C ALA A 181 5.65 21.58 -15.49
N LYS A 182 5.24 22.86 -15.52
CA LYS A 182 3.97 23.34 -16.09
C LYS A 182 2.75 22.66 -15.47
N ILE A 183 2.74 22.58 -14.14
CA ILE A 183 1.73 21.90 -13.34
C ILE A 183 1.14 22.85 -12.29
N THR A 184 -0.18 22.91 -12.21
CA THR A 184 -0.93 23.58 -11.14
C THR A 184 -1.52 22.56 -10.17
N TYR A 185 -1.02 22.54 -8.93
CA TYR A 185 -1.62 21.78 -7.83
C TYR A 185 -2.76 22.57 -7.20
N ASN A 186 -3.95 21.95 -7.13
CA ASN A 186 -5.22 22.65 -6.92
C ASN A 186 -6.04 22.17 -5.70
N LYS A 187 -5.87 20.92 -5.25
CA LYS A 187 -6.57 20.40 -4.07
C LYS A 187 -5.75 19.36 -3.32
N VAL A 188 -5.83 19.35 -2.00
CA VAL A 188 -5.44 18.21 -1.15
C VAL A 188 -6.70 17.53 -0.64
N GLU A 189 -6.72 16.20 -0.66
CA GLU A 189 -7.82 15.37 -0.17
C GLU A 189 -7.24 14.25 0.70
N ALA A 190 -7.68 14.13 1.94
CA ALA A 190 -7.30 13.05 2.84
C ALA A 190 -8.51 12.22 3.25
N ASP A 191 -8.43 10.91 3.05
CA ASP A 191 -9.44 9.94 3.44
C ASP A 191 -8.80 8.71 4.13
N VAL A 192 -9.61 7.71 4.45
CA VAL A 192 -9.21 6.50 5.21
C VAL A 192 -8.26 5.56 4.46
N LEU A 193 -7.98 5.80 3.18
CA LEU A 193 -7.04 5.08 2.32
C LEU A 193 -5.83 5.96 1.92
N GLY A 194 -5.64 7.12 2.53
CA GLY A 194 -4.46 7.97 2.36
C GLY A 194 -4.78 9.39 1.88
N THR A 195 -3.74 10.15 1.54
CA THR A 195 -3.82 11.55 1.11
C THR A 195 -3.41 11.70 -0.35
N SER A 196 -4.24 12.40 -1.13
CA SER A 196 -4.04 12.73 -2.54
C SER A 196 -3.81 14.23 -2.72
N VAL A 197 -2.85 14.62 -3.56
CA VAL A 197 -2.66 16.00 -4.04
C VAL A 197 -2.98 16.06 -5.53
N TYR A 198 -4.07 16.74 -5.86
CA TYR A 198 -4.59 16.87 -7.21
C TYR A 198 -3.87 17.94 -8.01
N PHE A 199 -3.60 17.63 -9.28
CA PHE A 199 -2.84 18.46 -10.20
C PHE A 199 -3.54 18.60 -11.55
N LYS A 200 -3.19 19.66 -12.29
CA LYS A 200 -3.50 19.85 -13.71
C LYS A 200 -2.23 20.28 -14.45
N GLU A 201 -1.91 19.64 -15.56
CA GLU A 201 -0.88 20.09 -16.49
C GLU A 201 -1.41 21.18 -17.43
N ASP A 202 -0.53 22.09 -17.83
CA ASP A 202 -0.82 23.04 -18.90
C ASP A 202 -1.01 22.33 -20.25
N GLU A 203 -1.87 22.93 -21.08
CA GLU A 203 -2.07 22.48 -22.46
C GLU A 203 -0.76 22.60 -23.24
N HIS A 204 -0.29 21.47 -23.77
CA HIS A 204 0.87 21.43 -24.63
C HIS A 204 0.52 22.02 -26.00
N SER A 205 1.35 22.92 -26.51
CA SER A 205 1.31 23.40 -27.90
C SER A 205 1.66 22.28 -28.88
N ASP A 206 1.21 22.38 -30.13
CA ASP A 206 1.62 21.45 -31.20
C ASP A 206 3.16 21.38 -31.36
N ASP A 207 3.86 22.50 -31.13
CA ASP A 207 5.32 22.61 -31.12
C ASP A 207 5.98 22.16 -29.78
N TYR A 208 5.41 21.17 -29.07
CA TYR A 208 5.96 20.71 -27.79
C TYR A 208 7.24 19.88 -27.94
N ASP A 209 8.38 20.50 -27.66
CA ASP A 209 9.69 19.87 -27.56
C ASP A 209 9.78 18.99 -26.30
N HIS A 210 9.52 17.69 -26.47
CA HIS A 210 9.60 16.70 -25.38
C HIS A 210 11.04 16.42 -24.94
N GLU A 211 12.02 16.46 -25.84
CA GLU A 211 13.43 16.16 -25.50
C GLU A 211 13.99 17.20 -24.52
N ASN A 212 13.75 18.49 -24.82
CA ASN A 212 14.28 19.61 -24.05
C ASN A 212 13.31 20.15 -22.98
N SER A 213 12.14 19.53 -22.79
CA SER A 213 11.28 19.86 -21.65
C SER A 213 11.79 19.22 -20.35
N TYR A 214 11.51 19.88 -19.21
CA TYR A 214 11.81 19.32 -17.89
C TYR A 214 10.99 18.07 -17.62
N SER A 215 11.65 17.05 -17.10
CA SER A 215 11.07 15.72 -16.94
C SER A 215 10.39 15.58 -15.58
N ASP A 216 9.06 15.65 -15.60
CA ASP A 216 8.20 15.72 -14.42
C ASP A 216 8.11 14.41 -13.61
N SER A 217 8.56 13.28 -14.16
CA SER A 217 8.51 11.94 -13.55
C SER A 217 9.13 11.86 -12.15
N ASP A 218 10.14 12.68 -11.90
CA ASP A 218 10.89 12.73 -10.63
C ASP A 218 10.57 13.98 -9.81
N SER A 219 9.71 14.86 -10.35
CA SER A 219 9.11 15.94 -9.57
C SER A 219 8.01 15.37 -8.68
N LYS A 220 7.97 15.78 -7.42
CA LYS A 220 7.11 15.20 -6.39
C LYS A 220 6.62 16.25 -5.41
N ILE A 221 5.56 15.93 -4.67
CA ILE A 221 5.17 16.69 -3.48
C ILE A 221 5.46 15.84 -2.25
N LEU A 222 6.16 16.45 -1.30
CA LEU A 222 6.31 15.93 0.05
C LEU A 222 5.27 16.60 0.95
N ILE A 223 4.62 15.83 1.82
CA ILE A 223 3.73 16.35 2.85
C ILE A 223 4.45 16.26 4.19
N LYS A 224 4.69 17.40 4.83
CA LYS A 224 5.27 17.51 6.18
C LYS A 224 4.14 17.60 7.20
N CYS A 225 3.91 16.52 7.93
CA CYS A 225 2.83 16.36 8.92
C CYS A 225 3.45 16.20 10.32
N ASP A 226 3.25 17.18 11.21
CA ASP A 226 3.81 17.25 12.58
C ASP A 226 5.33 16.96 12.72
N GLY A 227 6.09 17.11 11.62
CA GLY A 227 7.54 16.91 11.55
C GLY A 227 7.98 15.69 10.73
N LYS A 228 7.10 14.68 10.57
CA LYS A 228 7.31 13.59 9.61
C LYS A 228 7.10 14.10 8.17
N LEU A 229 7.88 13.57 7.24
CA LEU A 229 7.76 13.74 5.79
C LEU A 229 7.18 12.46 5.17
N TYR A 230 6.23 12.66 4.27
CA TYR A 230 5.56 11.62 3.47
C TYR A 230 5.72 11.95 1.99
N GLU A 231 5.92 10.94 1.15
CA GLU A 231 6.15 11.11 -0.29
C GLU A 231 4.90 10.71 -1.07
N CYS A 232 4.31 11.63 -1.84
CA CYS A 232 3.23 11.29 -2.75
C CYS A 232 3.82 10.87 -4.11
N SER A 233 4.05 9.57 -4.33
CA SER A 233 4.62 9.05 -5.58
C SER A 233 3.62 8.36 -6.52
N ASP A 234 2.47 7.90 -6.03
CA ASP A 234 1.49 7.18 -6.86
C ASP A 234 0.72 8.18 -7.75
N ARG A 235 1.12 8.31 -9.03
CA ARG A 235 0.59 9.31 -9.97
C ARG A 235 -0.54 8.75 -10.86
N ASP A 236 -1.78 9.06 -10.50
CA ASP A 236 -2.97 8.72 -11.30
C ASP A 236 -3.28 9.84 -12.32
N PHE A 237 -3.81 9.46 -13.50
CA PHE A 237 -4.32 10.38 -14.52
C PHE A 237 -5.81 10.16 -14.81
N ASN A 238 -6.58 11.23 -14.97
CA ASN A 238 -7.99 11.16 -15.34
C ASN A 238 -8.17 11.10 -16.86
N TYR A 239 -7.96 9.92 -17.44
CA TYR A 239 -8.13 9.68 -18.89
C TYR A 239 -9.56 9.87 -19.43
N TYR A 240 -10.54 10.10 -18.55
CA TYR A 240 -11.96 10.33 -18.89
C TYR A 240 -12.43 11.78 -18.67
N GLY A 241 -11.53 12.70 -18.27
CA GLY A 241 -11.82 14.10 -18.01
C GLY A 241 -11.53 15.04 -19.20
N GLU A 242 -11.90 16.32 -19.05
CA GLU A 242 -11.49 17.38 -19.98
C GLU A 242 -10.11 17.94 -19.58
N GLY A 243 -9.09 17.65 -20.40
CA GLY A 243 -7.71 18.06 -20.15
C GLY A 243 -6.93 17.12 -19.22
N ARG A 244 -5.64 17.42 -19.03
CA ARG A 244 -4.72 16.58 -18.25
C ARG A 244 -4.81 16.88 -16.75
N TYR A 245 -5.81 16.28 -16.12
CA TYR A 245 -5.99 16.27 -14.66
C TYR A 245 -5.47 14.95 -14.07
N GLY A 246 -4.95 15.00 -12.85
CA GLY A 246 -4.47 13.81 -12.14
C GLY A 246 -4.30 14.05 -10.64
N ARG A 247 -3.69 13.08 -9.95
CA ARG A 247 -3.26 13.21 -8.55
C ARG A 247 -1.97 12.47 -8.28
N TYR A 248 -1.24 12.92 -7.26
CA TYR A 248 -0.22 12.14 -6.58
C TYR A 248 -0.78 11.65 -5.25
N THR A 249 -0.62 10.37 -4.91
CA THR A 249 -1.14 9.77 -3.68
C THR A 249 -0.03 9.28 -2.76
N CYS A 250 -0.22 9.43 -1.45
CA CYS A 250 0.50 8.74 -0.38
C CYS A 250 -0.52 7.92 0.43
N LYS A 251 -0.25 6.63 0.63
CA LYS A 251 -1.18 5.68 1.28
C LYS A 251 -1.01 5.68 2.80
N GLU A 252 0.21 5.99 3.27
CA GLU A 252 0.65 5.99 4.66
C GLU A 252 0.15 7.18 5.49
N LEU A 253 -0.38 8.23 4.85
CA LEU A 253 -0.86 9.46 5.50
C LEU A 253 -2.38 9.57 5.37
N THR A 254 -3.12 9.16 6.40
CA THR A 254 -4.59 8.97 6.32
C THR A 254 -5.39 10.13 6.90
N TYR A 255 -6.72 10.05 6.78
CA TYR A 255 -7.68 10.92 7.45
C TYR A 255 -7.36 11.13 8.94
N ASP A 256 -7.05 10.06 9.70
CA ASP A 256 -6.85 10.20 11.15
C ASP A 256 -5.54 10.96 11.46
N ASP A 257 -4.49 10.78 10.66
CA ASP A 257 -3.24 11.54 10.78
C ASP A 257 -3.48 13.03 10.49
N ILE A 258 -4.08 13.33 9.32
CA ILE A 258 -4.37 14.68 8.85
C ILE A 258 -5.37 15.40 9.78
N ASN A 259 -6.34 14.68 10.34
CA ASN A 259 -7.31 15.23 11.29
C ASN A 259 -6.67 15.61 12.63
N ASN A 260 -5.77 14.76 13.16
CA ASN A 260 -5.15 14.98 14.47
C ASN A 260 -3.89 15.88 14.45
N ALA A 261 -3.23 16.04 13.29
CA ALA A 261 -2.03 16.87 13.14
C ALA A 261 -2.21 18.34 13.57
N LYS A 262 -1.16 18.97 14.07
CA LYS A 262 -1.12 20.39 14.49
C LYS A 262 -0.52 21.31 13.42
N SER A 263 0.32 20.77 12.54
CA SER A 263 0.97 21.47 11.44
C SER A 263 1.06 20.57 10.21
N ILE A 264 0.54 21.04 9.08
CA ILE A 264 0.67 20.37 7.78
C ILE A 264 1.16 21.38 6.74
N THR A 265 2.25 21.02 6.06
CA THR A 265 2.90 21.81 5.00
C THR A 265 3.15 20.94 3.78
N LEU A 266 2.87 21.49 2.59
CA LEU A 266 3.26 20.90 1.31
C LEU A 266 4.62 21.47 0.88
N ILE A 267 5.52 20.61 0.41
CA ILE A 267 6.84 20.97 -0.11
C ILE A 267 6.95 20.40 -1.53
N PRO A 268 6.77 21.23 -2.58
CA PRO A 268 7.04 20.82 -3.95
C PRO A 268 8.54 20.60 -4.14
N VAL A 269 8.93 19.52 -4.81
CA VAL A 269 10.31 19.22 -5.19
C VAL A 269 10.35 19.02 -6.70
N THR A 270 11.09 19.88 -7.39
CA THR A 270 11.10 19.96 -8.86
C THR A 270 12.39 19.39 -9.42
N CYS A 271 12.30 18.37 -10.26
CA CYS A 271 13.44 17.90 -11.04
C CYS A 271 13.67 18.84 -12.24
N THR A 272 14.90 19.33 -12.40
CA THR A 272 15.31 20.25 -13.49
C THR A 272 16.23 19.59 -14.51
N LEU A 273 16.25 18.25 -14.54
CA LEU A 273 16.75 17.48 -15.68
C LEU A 273 15.70 17.53 -16.80
N THR A 274 16.15 17.81 -18.01
CA THR A 274 15.37 17.57 -19.23
C THR A 274 15.19 16.07 -19.48
N ASN A 275 14.18 15.69 -20.27
CA ASN A 275 14.01 14.27 -20.66
C ASN A 275 15.27 13.73 -21.36
N LYS A 276 15.88 14.55 -22.23
CA LYS A 276 17.13 14.22 -22.91
C LYS A 276 18.31 14.04 -21.94
N GLU A 277 18.47 14.91 -20.94
CA GLU A 277 19.53 14.70 -19.94
C GLU A 277 19.32 13.40 -19.18
N LYS A 278 18.07 13.00 -18.86
CA LYS A 278 17.79 11.68 -18.26
C LYS A 278 18.12 10.53 -19.20
N GLU A 279 17.78 10.64 -20.48
CA GLU A 279 18.14 9.62 -21.49
C GLU A 279 19.66 9.47 -21.60
N GLU A 280 20.42 10.57 -21.69
CA GLU A 280 21.90 10.56 -21.70
C GLU A 280 22.50 9.99 -20.39
N ILE A 281 21.85 10.22 -19.23
CA ILE A 281 22.21 9.62 -17.94
C ILE A 281 22.02 8.10 -17.98
N TYR A 282 20.83 7.62 -18.34
CA TYR A 282 20.53 6.18 -18.41
C TYR A 282 21.36 5.44 -19.48
N ASP A 283 21.65 6.05 -20.63
CA ASP A 283 22.49 5.47 -21.69
C ASP A 283 23.98 5.38 -21.28
N THR A 284 24.47 6.32 -20.45
CA THR A 284 25.86 6.29 -19.96
C THR A 284 26.06 5.40 -18.74
N MET A 285 24.96 4.95 -18.11
CA MET A 285 24.97 4.00 -17.00
C MET A 285 25.32 2.59 -17.45
N ARG A 286 26.61 2.28 -17.30
CA ARG A 286 27.01 0.90 -17.06
C ARG A 286 26.38 0.44 -15.74
N TYR A 287 25.66 -0.68 -15.78
CA TYR A 287 25.33 -1.45 -14.57
C TYR A 287 26.61 -1.63 -13.74
N ASP A 288 26.69 -0.97 -12.59
CA ASP A 288 27.93 -0.93 -11.81
C ASP A 288 28.13 -2.26 -11.08
N SER A 289 28.92 -3.14 -11.72
CA SER A 289 29.14 -4.52 -11.29
C SER A 289 29.91 -4.66 -9.97
N GLU A 290 30.30 -3.54 -9.35
CA GLU A 290 30.95 -3.49 -8.03
C GLU A 290 29.97 -3.19 -6.88
N TYR A 291 28.65 -3.05 -7.14
CA TYR A 291 27.66 -2.94 -6.05
C TYR A 291 27.59 -4.22 -5.21
N VAL A 292 27.96 -4.10 -3.93
CA VAL A 292 27.78 -5.13 -2.90
C VAL A 292 26.85 -4.56 -1.82
N PRO A 293 25.63 -5.12 -1.62
CA PRO A 293 24.77 -4.71 -0.50
C PRO A 293 25.38 -5.12 0.84
N GLU A 294 25.15 -4.32 1.88
CA GLU A 294 25.26 -4.82 3.26
C GLU A 294 23.97 -5.56 3.65
N THR A 295 24.09 -6.49 4.60
CA THR A 295 22.94 -7.17 5.23
C THR A 295 23.12 -7.19 6.74
N PHE A 296 22.15 -6.66 7.47
CA PHE A 296 22.13 -6.62 8.93
C PHE A 296 20.71 -6.90 9.44
N ASP A 297 20.56 -7.84 10.37
CA ASP A 297 19.29 -8.24 11.00
C ASP A 297 18.12 -8.42 10.00
N ASN A 298 18.34 -9.27 8.99
CA ASN A 298 17.44 -9.53 7.86
C ASN A 298 17.04 -8.27 7.04
N VAL A 299 17.81 -7.18 7.12
CA VAL A 299 17.67 -5.99 6.26
C VAL A 299 18.85 -5.96 5.29
N THR A 300 18.58 -6.02 3.99
CA THR A 300 19.57 -5.89 2.91
C THR A 300 19.47 -4.49 2.31
N TYR A 301 20.58 -3.76 2.21
CA TYR A 301 20.57 -2.35 1.82
C TYR A 301 21.88 -1.90 1.15
N LYS A 302 21.79 -0.85 0.33
CA LYS A 302 22.96 -0.08 -0.10
C LYS A 302 23.38 0.87 1.01
N LYS A 303 24.68 0.91 1.30
CA LYS A 303 25.25 1.75 2.37
C LYS A 303 25.84 3.06 1.89
N ASP A 304 26.78 3.01 0.96
CA ASP A 304 27.55 4.17 0.51
C ASP A 304 27.00 4.73 -0.81
N PHE A 305 26.71 6.02 -0.83
CA PHE A 305 26.09 6.75 -1.95
C PHE A 305 27.03 7.87 -2.40
N LYS A 306 27.07 8.15 -3.71
CA LYS A 306 27.96 9.15 -4.31
C LYS A 306 27.14 10.19 -5.07
N PHE A 307 27.45 11.46 -4.86
CA PHE A 307 26.86 12.60 -5.55
C PHE A 307 27.86 13.23 -6.53
N ASN A 308 27.36 13.80 -7.62
CA ASN A 308 28.19 14.32 -8.71
C ASN A 308 29.08 15.52 -8.33
N ASP A 309 28.81 16.17 -7.20
CA ASP A 309 29.67 17.21 -6.62
C ASP A 309 30.87 16.65 -5.82
N GLY A 310 31.09 15.33 -5.86
CA GLY A 310 32.20 14.65 -5.18
C GLY A 310 31.97 14.49 -3.67
N LYS A 311 30.70 14.40 -3.27
CA LYS A 311 30.27 14.16 -1.89
C LYS A 311 29.67 12.79 -1.74
N ASP A 312 29.81 12.22 -0.55
CA ASP A 312 29.28 10.92 -0.21
C ASP A 312 28.10 11.06 0.77
N GLY A 313 27.19 10.09 0.74
CA GLY A 313 26.14 9.87 1.73
C GLY A 313 26.19 8.44 2.25
N GLU A 314 25.73 8.19 3.46
CA GLU A 314 25.78 6.87 4.10
C GLU A 314 24.46 6.47 4.77
N VAL A 315 24.17 5.15 4.80
CA VAL A 315 23.35 4.55 5.85
C VAL A 315 24.26 4.27 7.04
N SER A 316 24.23 5.14 8.05
CA SER A 316 25.15 5.09 9.19
C SER A 316 24.76 4.06 10.25
N LYS A 317 23.48 3.69 10.31
CA LYS A 317 22.88 2.80 11.32
C LYS A 317 21.58 2.18 10.81
N VAL A 318 21.33 0.92 11.18
CA VAL A 318 20.06 0.22 10.98
C VAL A 318 19.55 -0.29 12.32
N GLU A 319 18.25 -0.15 12.58
CA GLU A 319 17.54 -0.75 13.72
C GLU A 319 16.32 -1.54 13.24
N ARG A 320 16.00 -2.64 13.93
CA ARG A 320 14.78 -3.43 13.74
C ARG A 320 14.03 -3.54 15.06
N GLU A 321 12.73 -3.32 14.98
CA GLU A 321 11.72 -3.55 16.02
C GLU A 321 10.80 -4.70 15.55
N ASP A 322 9.79 -5.09 16.33
CA ASP A 322 9.01 -6.30 16.01
C ASP A 322 8.10 -6.16 14.77
N ASP A 323 7.77 -4.92 14.37
CA ASP A 323 6.92 -4.57 13.22
C ASP A 323 7.50 -3.47 12.29
N LYS A 324 8.72 -2.98 12.58
CA LYS A 324 9.35 -1.81 11.94
C LYS A 324 10.84 -1.99 11.70
N VAL A 325 11.36 -1.31 10.68
CA VAL A 325 12.80 -1.15 10.41
C VAL A 325 13.13 0.33 10.21
N LYS A 326 14.22 0.80 10.82
CA LYS A 326 14.69 2.20 10.75
C LYS A 326 16.08 2.26 10.14
N LEU A 327 16.24 2.98 9.03
CA LEU A 327 17.52 3.32 8.43
C LEU A 327 17.86 4.77 8.76
N TYR A 328 19.02 4.99 9.36
CA TYR A 328 19.58 6.33 9.61
C TYR A 328 20.47 6.69 8.43
N ILE A 329 20.13 7.78 7.74
CA ILE A 329 20.89 8.27 6.59
C ILE A 329 21.52 9.63 6.88
N ASN A 330 22.72 9.85 6.34
CA ASN A 330 23.45 11.10 6.53
C ASN A 330 24.13 11.55 5.23
N THR A 331 24.14 12.85 4.97
CA THR A 331 24.78 13.49 3.81
C THR A 331 25.34 14.86 4.23
N ASP A 332 25.93 15.62 3.30
CA ASP A 332 26.45 16.96 3.59
C ASP A 332 25.43 18.11 3.44
N SER A 333 24.14 17.81 3.24
CA SER A 333 23.06 18.81 3.34
C SER A 333 21.66 18.20 3.55
N GLU A 334 20.81 18.87 4.33
CA GLU A 334 19.42 18.46 4.61
C GLU A 334 18.65 18.06 3.33
N ASN A 335 18.77 18.83 2.24
CA ASN A 335 18.11 18.52 0.96
C ASN A 335 18.58 17.21 0.33
N LYS A 336 19.89 16.90 0.34
CA LYS A 336 20.42 15.63 -0.18
C LYS A 336 19.91 14.44 0.64
N SER A 337 19.87 14.57 1.96
CA SER A 337 19.29 13.54 2.83
C SER A 337 17.79 13.35 2.55
N ILE A 338 17.00 14.41 2.33
CA ILE A 338 15.59 14.27 1.92
C ILE A 338 15.48 13.54 0.57
N LEU A 339 16.28 13.90 -0.43
CA LEU A 339 16.26 13.25 -1.75
C LEU A 339 16.63 11.76 -1.66
N MET A 340 17.67 11.43 -0.88
CA MET A 340 18.11 10.07 -0.59
C MET A 340 17.04 9.24 0.14
N ALA A 341 16.30 9.83 1.08
CA ALA A 341 15.14 9.17 1.69
C ALA A 341 13.97 8.99 0.70
N CYS A 342 13.80 9.91 -0.26
CA CYS A 342 12.79 9.82 -1.30
C CYS A 342 13.16 8.84 -2.43
N SER A 343 14.43 8.56 -2.69
CA SER A 343 14.86 7.57 -3.68
C SER A 343 14.87 6.13 -3.15
N MET A 344 14.92 5.95 -1.82
CA MET A 344 14.79 4.62 -1.20
C MET A 344 13.35 4.08 -1.26
N ARG A 345 13.26 2.76 -1.45
CA ARG A 345 12.05 1.92 -1.40
C ARG A 345 12.42 0.58 -0.75
N GLY A 346 11.47 -0.05 -0.06
CA GLY A 346 11.69 -1.33 0.64
C GLY A 346 10.64 -2.34 0.25
N TRP A 347 11.06 -3.55 -0.13
CA TRP A 347 10.14 -4.68 -0.36
C TRP A 347 10.43 -5.83 0.60
N ILE A 348 9.35 -6.51 1.00
CA ILE A 348 9.37 -7.57 2.01
C ILE A 348 9.42 -8.92 1.30
N GLU A 349 10.36 -9.76 1.71
CA GLU A 349 10.47 -11.15 1.29
C GLU A 349 10.09 -12.07 2.46
N SER A 350 9.15 -12.98 2.20
CA SER A 350 8.81 -14.03 3.15
C SER A 350 9.96 -15.02 3.31
N ASN A 351 10.03 -15.69 4.48
CA ASN A 351 11.08 -16.67 4.84
C ASN A 351 11.12 -17.93 3.93
N LYS A 352 10.31 -17.97 2.86
CA LYS A 352 10.30 -18.99 1.80
C LYS A 352 10.93 -18.53 0.48
N GLY A 353 11.35 -17.26 0.36
CA GLY A 353 11.92 -16.69 -0.87
C GLY A 353 10.89 -16.07 -1.83
N ASN A 354 9.67 -15.80 -1.37
CA ASN A 354 8.61 -15.16 -2.16
C ASN A 354 8.42 -13.70 -1.71
N TYR A 355 8.34 -12.78 -2.67
CA TYR A 355 7.86 -11.40 -2.48
C TYR A 355 6.51 -11.40 -1.75
N TYR A 356 6.38 -10.55 -0.74
CA TYR A 356 5.23 -10.48 0.16
C TYR A 356 4.45 -9.17 0.03
N GLY A 357 5.12 -8.09 -0.35
CA GLY A 357 4.58 -6.74 -0.54
C GLY A 357 5.65 -5.66 -0.38
N ASP A 358 5.32 -4.43 -0.74
CA ASP A 358 6.16 -3.26 -0.42
C ASP A 358 5.89 -2.79 1.02
N ALA A 359 6.90 -2.20 1.68
CA ALA A 359 6.80 -1.73 3.05
C ALA A 359 6.34 -0.25 3.12
N GLU A 360 5.39 0.06 4.02
CA GLU A 360 4.89 1.42 4.26
C GLU A 360 6.05 2.34 4.69
N LYS A 361 6.30 3.45 3.97
CA LYS A 361 7.47 4.33 4.23
C LYS A 361 7.05 5.67 4.84
N SER A 362 7.64 6.01 5.99
CA SER A 362 7.68 7.40 6.47
C SER A 362 9.11 7.87 6.72
N MET A 363 9.34 9.18 6.69
CA MET A 363 10.67 9.79 6.84
C MET A 363 10.60 10.88 7.91
N TYR A 364 11.63 11.08 8.72
CA TYR A 364 11.68 12.21 9.65
C TYR A 364 13.09 12.65 9.97
N LYS A 365 13.22 13.89 10.45
CA LYS A 365 14.51 14.48 10.78
C LYS A 365 15.18 13.69 11.90
N ASP A 366 16.45 13.32 11.73
CA ASP A 366 17.26 12.76 12.80
C ASP A 366 17.56 13.88 13.84
N PRO A 367 17.14 13.75 15.12
CA PRO A 367 17.44 14.75 16.14
C PRO A 367 18.94 14.81 16.52
N ASP A 368 19.70 13.76 16.25
CA ASP A 368 21.12 13.66 16.58
C ASP A 368 22.06 14.01 15.40
N SER A 369 21.51 14.36 14.21
CA SER A 369 22.27 14.82 13.04
C SER A 369 21.80 16.17 12.50
N ASN A 370 22.75 17.04 12.13
CA ASN A 370 22.47 18.35 11.52
C ASN A 370 21.69 18.20 10.22
N ASP A 371 22.10 17.26 9.36
CA ASP A 371 21.62 17.12 7.97
C ASP A 371 20.91 15.78 7.74
N GLY A 372 21.21 14.76 8.54
CA GLY A 372 20.65 13.41 8.45
C GLY A 372 19.14 13.29 8.71
N TYR A 373 18.63 12.11 8.34
CA TYR A 373 17.22 11.72 8.36
C TYR A 373 17.09 10.24 8.77
N ILE A 374 15.94 9.89 9.33
CA ILE A 374 15.55 8.51 9.63
C ILE A 374 14.43 8.12 8.68
N ILE A 375 14.56 6.95 8.06
CA ILE A 375 13.57 6.31 7.19
C ILE A 375 12.98 5.15 7.98
N GLU A 376 11.68 5.19 8.23
CA GLU A 376 10.94 4.18 8.99
C GLU A 376 10.04 3.40 8.04
N PHE A 377 10.39 2.13 7.82
CA PHE A 377 9.57 1.14 7.12
C PHE A 377 8.70 0.41 8.15
N SER A 378 7.38 0.42 7.96
CA SER A 378 6.39 -0.19 8.85
C SER A 378 5.70 -1.39 8.21
N GLY A 379 5.15 -2.28 9.03
CA GLY A 379 4.50 -3.52 8.57
C GLY A 379 5.49 -4.63 8.18
N VAL A 380 6.72 -4.56 8.71
CA VAL A 380 7.80 -5.52 8.43
C VAL A 380 7.86 -6.52 9.58
N ASP A 381 7.33 -7.73 9.35
CA ASP A 381 7.36 -8.82 10.34
C ASP A 381 8.79 -9.09 10.83
N LYS A 382 8.98 -9.19 12.17
CA LYS A 382 10.26 -9.44 12.86
C LYS A 382 11.22 -10.42 12.17
N ASP A 383 10.71 -11.53 11.64
CA ASP A 383 11.52 -12.60 11.04
C ASP A 383 11.68 -12.48 9.51
N ALA A 384 10.95 -11.59 8.83
CA ALA A 384 10.95 -11.45 7.37
C ALA A 384 12.14 -10.64 6.86
N ASN A 385 12.59 -10.89 5.62
CA ASN A 385 13.66 -10.08 5.03
C ASN A 385 13.09 -8.78 4.47
N LEU A 386 13.78 -7.66 4.68
CA LEU A 386 13.49 -6.38 4.03
C LEU A 386 14.63 -6.06 3.08
N HIS A 387 14.33 -5.89 1.80
CA HIS A 387 15.29 -5.47 0.79
C HIS A 387 15.05 -4.00 0.46
N VAL A 388 15.94 -3.13 0.93
CA VAL A 388 15.92 -1.69 0.64
C VAL A 388 16.78 -1.42 -0.59
N TYR A 389 16.14 -0.93 -1.64
CA TYR A 389 16.79 -0.48 -2.87
C TYR A 389 16.64 1.03 -3.04
N CYS A 390 17.46 1.61 -3.90
CA CYS A 390 17.49 3.03 -4.18
C CYS A 390 17.49 3.24 -5.71
N ASN A 391 16.73 4.21 -6.21
CA ASN A 391 16.99 4.78 -7.53
C ASN A 391 18.19 5.74 -7.42
N ASP A 392 19.40 5.18 -7.50
CA ASP A 392 20.66 5.90 -7.42
C ASP A 392 20.90 6.81 -8.63
N ASP A 393 20.36 6.42 -9.78
CA ASP A 393 20.69 6.93 -11.10
C ASP A 393 20.49 8.45 -11.18
N ILE A 394 19.32 8.90 -10.75
CA ILE A 394 18.97 10.33 -10.71
C ILE A 394 19.41 10.98 -9.38
N LEU A 395 19.58 10.21 -8.29
CA LEU A 395 20.02 10.73 -6.98
C LEU A 395 21.40 11.40 -7.06
N GLY A 396 22.31 10.86 -7.88
CA GLY A 396 23.65 11.44 -8.10
C GLY A 396 23.62 12.90 -8.55
N TYR A 397 22.55 13.31 -9.26
CA TYR A 397 22.28 14.65 -9.78
C TYR A 397 21.44 15.50 -8.80
N SER A 398 21.70 15.37 -7.50
CA SER A 398 20.96 16.06 -6.43
C SER A 398 20.85 17.59 -6.62
N GLU A 399 21.83 18.22 -7.27
CA GLU A 399 21.86 19.65 -7.60
C GLU A 399 20.81 20.08 -8.63
N LYS A 400 20.21 19.12 -9.34
CA LYS A 400 19.11 19.33 -10.29
C LYS A 400 17.73 19.34 -9.61
N PHE A 401 17.65 19.15 -8.29
CA PHE A 401 16.38 19.16 -7.55
C PHE A 401 16.19 20.46 -6.77
N GLU A 402 15.13 21.20 -7.12
CA GLU A 402 14.77 22.45 -6.47
C GLU A 402 13.60 22.26 -5.50
N PHE A 403 13.83 22.58 -4.23
CA PHE A 403 12.81 22.61 -3.20
C PHE A 403 12.04 23.94 -3.29
N GLY A 404 10.74 23.84 -3.54
CA GLY A 404 9.82 24.95 -3.59
C GLY A 404 9.56 25.57 -2.21
N LYS A 405 8.74 26.62 -2.18
CA LYS A 405 8.33 27.25 -0.91
C LYS A 405 7.33 26.37 -0.17
N ASP A 406 7.56 26.17 1.13
CA ASP A 406 6.60 25.62 2.08
C ASP A 406 5.20 26.26 1.95
N VAL A 407 4.20 25.46 1.56
CA VAL A 407 2.80 25.88 1.53
C VAL A 407 2.08 25.27 2.73
N LYS A 408 1.92 26.07 3.78
CA LYS A 408 1.22 25.66 5.00
C LYS A 408 -0.30 25.54 4.76
N ILE A 409 -0.87 24.37 5.01
CA ILE A 409 -2.31 24.09 4.81
C ILE A 409 -3.10 23.85 6.11
N LYS A 410 -2.43 23.57 7.24
CA LYS A 410 -3.00 23.49 8.60
C LYS A 410 -1.98 24.00 9.62
#